data_AF-A0A3C0WKT9-F1
#
_entry.id   AF-A0A3C0WKT9-F1
#
_cell.length_a   1.000
_cell.length_b   1.000
_cell.length_c   1.000
_cell.angle_alpha   90.00
_cell.angle_beta   90.00
_cell.angle_gamma   90.00
#
_symmetry.space_group_name_H-M   'P 1'
#
loop_
_entity.id
_entity.type
_entity.pdbx_description
1 polymer ?
#
loop_
_entity_poly.entity_id
_entity_poly.type
_entity_poly.pdbx_seq_one_letter_code
_entity_poly.pdbx_strand_id
1 'polypeptide(L)'
;MNFSARIVFGISVLLIIGWVANSYAAPTVEQRTAERRMYNLMLKAGNLYKSGKLDECAKVVKQVQGEFKEAIKDADKPTQQLFSRVYNSMKRAHALLELEGVELEAIPSIEKLAGAGGDTPEPIGNAGVSFVNQVVPILTAKCGNCHIRNARGMFSMSDYETLMKGPAEGVVVFPKDADGSRIVEVIVEGDMPRGGLKVADEELAILKKWISEGAKFDGEDPKASLSSLNPDVTIGDLPMVELTKATGDETVRFSRDIAPIFVENCVGCHGAGQRPSGRLDINRFSAMLRGGESGPPVLPGKAEESLLIKKLLGTGGGQRMPLRKDPLSDEQMQLITTWISEGATFDARDGNQPLTEVVAIAKAEDATHEELSADRSILSEKNWKLAMSGLTHQQAESKSFLVVGSLSESQLSKIADAGEEVAGKISVALKADKSTPLVKGRMTLFVFNKRYDYGEFGTMVEKRSLPRDWKGHWKYSIVDAYGTILNPSSEEYTIDGLIAEQLAGVYISTLGDLPDWFSEGVGRAIAQRIVKDDARIEKWDDQVGAAIKGMAKSTDFMNGKLSPEDSALVAYSYVKSMMSNKQKFDQLLAQLRKGSNLEDACVTVYGGTPEQLSDIWWQTASR
;
A
#
# COMPACT_ATOMS: atom_id res chain seq x y z
N MET A 1 -12.24 105.42 -14.97
CA MET A 1 -10.80 105.70 -15.15
C MET A 1 -10.04 104.38 -15.15
N ASN A 2 -9.57 103.99 -16.33
CA ASN A 2 -8.30 103.35 -16.67
C ASN A 2 -7.49 102.48 -15.66
N PHE A 3 -7.04 101.34 -16.24
CA PHE A 3 -5.77 100.62 -16.10
C PHE A 3 -5.68 99.30 -15.28
N SER A 4 -5.69 98.20 -16.05
CA SER A 4 -4.61 97.23 -16.25
C SER A 4 -4.26 96.13 -15.21
N ALA A 5 -4.48 94.90 -15.68
CA ALA A 5 -3.52 93.79 -15.80
C ALA A 5 -2.98 93.09 -14.52
N ARG A 6 -3.39 91.83 -14.32
CA ARG A 6 -2.61 90.61 -14.66
C ARG A 6 -3.33 89.36 -14.10
N ILE A 7 -3.76 88.48 -15.00
CA ILE A 7 -4.24 87.13 -14.68
C ILE A 7 -3.00 86.23 -14.59
N VAL A 8 -2.78 85.59 -13.45
CA VAL A 8 -1.83 84.48 -13.29
C VAL A 8 -2.64 83.19 -13.24
N PHE A 9 -2.63 82.45 -14.34
CA PHE A 9 -3.15 81.07 -14.40
C PHE A 9 -2.11 80.15 -13.78
N GLY A 10 -2.41 79.57 -12.62
CA GLY A 10 -1.69 78.43 -12.08
C GLY A 10 -2.11 77.16 -12.82
N ILE A 11 -1.33 76.74 -13.81
CA ILE A 11 -1.49 75.44 -14.48
C ILE A 11 -0.93 74.36 -13.55
N SER A 12 -1.83 73.64 -12.88
CA SER A 12 -1.48 72.37 -12.25
C SER A 12 -1.42 71.30 -13.34
N VAL A 13 -0.21 70.90 -13.73
CA VAL A 13 0.02 69.78 -14.66
C VAL A 13 -0.21 68.47 -13.90
N LEU A 14 -1.41 67.89 -14.07
CA LEU A 14 -1.68 66.49 -13.74
C LEU A 14 -1.10 65.63 -14.87
N LEU A 15 0.10 65.08 -14.64
CA LEU A 15 0.69 64.02 -15.46
C LEU A 15 -0.10 62.72 -15.21
N ILE A 16 -1.09 62.44 -16.06
CA ILE A 16 -1.69 61.12 -16.18
C ILE A 16 -0.70 60.25 -16.95
N ILE A 17 0.12 59.49 -16.21
CA ILE A 17 0.90 58.39 -16.77
C ILE A 17 -0.11 57.27 -17.08
N GLY A 18 -0.46 57.12 -18.35
CA GLY A 18 -1.20 55.96 -18.84
C GLY A 18 -0.36 54.70 -18.60
N TRP A 19 -0.77 53.87 -17.64
CA TRP A 19 -0.32 52.49 -17.55
C TRP A 19 -0.88 51.73 -18.76
N VAL A 20 -0.06 51.50 -19.77
CA VAL A 20 -0.35 50.47 -20.78
C VAL A 20 -0.07 49.13 -20.10
N ALA A 21 -1.09 48.54 -19.48
CA ALA A 21 -1.05 47.14 -19.14
C ALA A 21 -1.01 46.35 -20.45
N ASN A 22 0.14 45.77 -20.78
CA ASN A 22 0.21 44.73 -21.82
C ASN A 22 -0.61 43.53 -21.32
N SER A 23 -1.88 43.48 -21.66
CA SER A 23 -2.71 42.29 -21.47
C SER A 23 -2.30 41.26 -22.54
N TYR A 24 -1.41 40.34 -22.18
CA TYR A 24 -1.12 39.20 -23.04
C TYR A 24 -2.35 38.28 -23.11
N ALA A 25 -2.67 37.77 -24.30
CA ALA A 25 -3.76 36.83 -24.46
C ALA A 25 -3.37 35.47 -23.86
N ALA A 26 -4.32 34.78 -23.23
CA ALA A 26 -4.07 33.41 -22.77
C ALA A 26 -3.78 32.49 -23.96
N PRO A 27 -2.92 31.47 -23.82
CA PRO A 27 -2.59 30.56 -24.93
C PRO A 27 -3.85 29.95 -25.55
N THR A 28 -3.84 29.72 -26.86
CA THR A 28 -4.96 29.13 -27.58
C THR A 28 -5.09 27.64 -27.27
N VAL A 29 -6.25 27.06 -27.57
CA VAL A 29 -6.47 25.60 -27.46
C VAL A 29 -5.52 24.83 -28.37
N GLU A 30 -5.20 25.37 -29.54
CA GLU A 30 -4.25 24.79 -30.48
C GLU A 30 -2.82 24.76 -29.91
N GLN A 31 -2.37 25.87 -29.30
CA GLN A 31 -1.06 25.94 -28.64
C GLN A 31 -0.96 24.94 -27.47
N ARG A 32 -2.00 24.83 -26.63
CA ARG A 32 -2.07 23.82 -25.56
C ARG A 32 -2.06 22.38 -26.08
N THR A 33 -2.72 22.15 -27.20
CA THR A 33 -2.76 20.83 -27.84
C THR A 33 -1.40 20.46 -28.45
N ALA A 34 -0.72 21.43 -29.06
CA ALA A 34 0.64 21.27 -29.58
C ALA A 34 1.65 20.96 -28.48
N GLU A 35 1.60 21.68 -27.34
CA GLU A 35 2.45 21.42 -26.17
C GLU A 35 2.27 20.00 -25.66
N ARG A 36 1.02 19.58 -25.45
CA ARG A 36 0.72 18.24 -24.93
C ARG A 36 1.18 17.14 -25.88
N ARG A 37 1.03 17.34 -27.19
CA ARG A 37 1.54 16.42 -28.21
C ARG A 37 3.06 16.29 -28.13
N MET A 38 3.77 17.41 -28.15
CA MET A 38 5.23 17.44 -28.07
C MET A 38 5.74 16.81 -26.77
N TYR A 39 5.09 17.08 -25.64
CA TYR A 39 5.46 16.49 -24.36
C TYR A 39 5.29 14.96 -24.36
N ASN A 40 4.20 14.43 -24.93
CA ASN A 40 4.02 12.99 -25.07
C ASN A 40 5.06 12.34 -25.99
N LEU A 41 5.48 13.02 -27.05
CA LEU A 41 6.59 12.57 -27.89
C LEU A 41 7.91 12.53 -27.11
N MET A 42 8.15 13.51 -26.22
CA MET A 42 9.31 13.48 -25.33
C MET A 42 9.29 12.32 -24.32
N LEU A 43 8.11 11.95 -23.80
CA LEU A 43 7.98 10.75 -22.97
C LEU A 43 8.30 9.47 -23.77
N LYS A 44 7.84 9.39 -25.02
CA LYS A 44 8.18 8.29 -25.94
C LYS A 44 9.69 8.24 -26.21
N ALA A 45 10.32 9.38 -26.45
CA ALA A 45 11.78 9.48 -26.64
C ALA A 45 12.53 8.96 -25.39
N GLY A 46 12.09 9.32 -24.19
CA GLY A 46 12.67 8.81 -22.94
C GLY A 46 12.57 7.29 -22.80
N ASN A 47 11.47 6.68 -23.23
CA ASN A 47 11.33 5.21 -23.23
C ASN A 47 12.21 4.52 -24.27
N LEU A 48 12.37 5.12 -25.46
CA LEU A 48 13.27 4.63 -26.50
C LEU A 48 14.74 4.67 -26.04
N TYR A 49 15.14 5.75 -25.38
CA TYR A 49 16.47 5.90 -24.78
C TYR A 49 16.74 4.80 -23.75
N LYS A 50 15.82 4.59 -22.79
CA LYS A 50 15.93 3.52 -21.78
C LYS A 50 15.99 2.12 -22.36
N SER A 51 15.44 1.94 -23.56
CA SER A 51 15.44 0.65 -24.27
C SER A 51 16.66 0.48 -25.19
N GLY A 52 17.65 1.39 -25.14
CA GLY A 52 18.86 1.35 -25.97
C GLY A 52 18.65 1.73 -27.44
N LYS A 53 17.47 2.21 -27.83
CA LYS A 53 17.12 2.56 -29.22
C LYS A 53 17.48 4.02 -29.52
N LEU A 54 18.77 4.32 -29.54
CA LEU A 54 19.30 5.68 -29.59
C LEU A 54 18.95 6.42 -30.90
N ASP A 55 19.01 5.75 -32.06
CA ASP A 55 18.66 6.37 -33.35
C ASP A 55 17.18 6.75 -33.45
N GLU A 56 16.29 5.89 -32.94
CA GLU A 56 14.86 6.17 -32.88
C GLU A 56 14.55 7.28 -31.88
N CYS A 57 15.23 7.29 -30.73
CA CYS A 57 15.14 8.36 -29.75
C CYS A 57 15.55 9.71 -30.37
N ALA A 58 16.70 9.77 -31.04
CA ALA A 58 17.21 10.97 -31.68
C ALA A 58 16.28 11.51 -32.76
N LYS A 59 15.65 10.64 -33.56
CA LYS A 59 14.64 11.05 -34.55
C LYS A 59 13.43 11.72 -33.91
N VAL A 60 12.93 11.16 -32.80
CA VAL A 60 11.79 11.74 -32.08
C VAL A 60 12.17 13.08 -31.44
N VAL A 61 13.37 13.19 -30.86
CA VAL A 61 13.86 14.45 -30.29
C VAL A 61 14.00 15.52 -31.38
N LYS A 62 14.60 15.20 -32.54
CA LYS A 62 14.71 16.14 -33.68
C LYS A 62 13.34 16.59 -34.20
N GLN A 63 12.36 15.68 -34.24
CA GLN A 63 10.99 16.02 -34.60
C GLN A 63 10.41 17.05 -33.62
N VAL A 64 10.51 16.80 -32.31
CA VAL A 64 9.98 17.71 -31.30
C VAL A 64 10.72 19.06 -31.33
N GLN A 65 12.02 19.08 -31.59
CA GLN A 65 12.78 20.31 -31.75
C GLN A 65 12.29 21.18 -32.92
N GLY A 66 12.00 20.56 -34.06
CA GLY A 66 11.45 21.27 -35.21
C GLY A 66 10.06 21.86 -34.91
N GLU A 67 9.18 21.06 -34.30
CA GLU A 67 7.84 21.51 -33.90
C GLU A 67 7.91 22.62 -32.85
N PHE A 68 8.82 22.50 -31.88
CA PHE A 68 9.03 23.48 -30.83
C PHE A 68 9.53 24.80 -31.41
N LYS A 69 10.53 24.77 -32.31
CA LYS A 69 11.10 25.95 -32.94
C LYS A 69 10.05 26.80 -33.67
N GLU A 70 9.14 26.17 -34.38
CA GLU A 70 8.02 26.88 -35.02
C GLU A 70 6.98 27.37 -33.99
N ALA A 71 6.73 26.60 -32.93
CA ALA A 71 5.75 26.97 -31.90
C ALA A 71 6.19 28.17 -31.04
N ILE A 72 7.49 28.39 -30.86
CA ILE A 72 8.03 29.52 -30.09
C ILE A 72 8.46 30.71 -30.96
N LYS A 73 8.36 30.58 -32.29
CA LYS A 73 8.68 31.65 -33.23
C LYS A 73 7.70 32.80 -33.02
N ASP A 74 8.23 33.96 -32.63
CA ASP A 74 7.46 35.17 -32.32
C ASP A 74 6.40 34.98 -31.21
N ALA A 75 6.56 33.96 -30.36
CA ALA A 75 5.60 33.64 -29.31
C ALA A 75 5.63 34.64 -28.17
N ASP A 76 4.46 35.02 -27.65
CA ASP A 76 4.34 35.86 -26.47
C ASP A 76 4.73 35.11 -25.18
N LYS A 77 4.91 35.86 -24.09
CA LYS A 77 5.38 35.32 -22.79
C LYS A 77 4.52 34.16 -22.27
N PRO A 78 3.16 34.24 -22.27
CA PRO A 78 2.32 33.11 -21.87
C PRO A 78 2.48 31.88 -22.75
N THR A 79 2.64 32.06 -24.06
CA THR A 79 2.88 30.95 -24.98
C THR A 79 4.27 30.32 -24.75
N GLN A 80 5.32 31.13 -24.55
CA GLN A 80 6.64 30.61 -24.19
C GLN A 80 6.61 29.85 -22.85
N GLN A 81 5.85 30.34 -21.86
CA GLN A 81 5.67 29.69 -20.57
C GLN A 81 4.96 28.33 -20.69
N LEU A 82 3.94 28.24 -21.54
CA LEU A 82 3.26 26.99 -21.83
C LEU A 82 4.24 25.90 -22.30
N PHE A 83 5.17 26.22 -23.19
CA PHE A 83 6.13 25.28 -23.75
C PHE A 83 7.37 25.00 -22.88
N SER A 84 7.50 25.63 -21.71
CA SER A 84 8.64 25.45 -20.79
C SER A 84 8.88 23.98 -20.39
N ARG A 85 7.80 23.21 -20.23
CA ARG A 85 7.86 21.78 -19.90
C ARG A 85 8.49 20.95 -21.02
N VAL A 86 8.10 21.21 -22.27
CA VAL A 86 8.69 20.57 -23.46
C VAL A 86 10.15 20.99 -23.61
N TYR A 87 10.45 22.28 -23.46
CA TYR A 87 11.80 22.84 -23.51
C TYR A 87 12.76 22.13 -22.55
N ASN A 88 12.39 22.01 -21.27
CA ASN A 88 13.22 21.35 -20.26
C ASN A 88 13.38 19.85 -20.55
N SER A 89 12.34 19.19 -21.04
CA SER A 89 12.43 17.79 -21.43
C SER A 89 13.37 17.58 -22.62
N MET A 90 13.39 18.49 -23.60
CA MET A 90 14.30 18.44 -24.74
C MET A 90 15.76 18.68 -24.31
N LYS A 91 16.02 19.65 -23.43
CA LYS A 91 17.37 19.92 -22.90
C LYS A 91 17.98 18.68 -22.24
N ARG A 92 17.19 17.92 -21.47
CA ARG A 92 17.64 16.65 -20.86
C ARG A 92 17.94 15.59 -21.91
N ALA A 93 17.04 15.42 -22.89
CA ALA A 93 17.25 14.44 -23.97
C ALA A 93 18.47 14.80 -24.84
N HIS A 94 18.73 16.09 -25.03
CA HIS A 94 19.93 16.61 -25.69
C HIS A 94 21.21 16.20 -24.98
N ALA A 95 21.34 16.56 -23.70
CA ALA A 95 22.51 16.21 -22.92
C ALA A 95 22.75 14.68 -22.89
N LEU A 96 21.68 13.89 -22.75
CA LEU A 96 21.78 12.43 -22.74
C LEU A 96 22.19 11.83 -24.09
N LEU A 97 21.71 12.37 -25.21
CA LEU A 97 22.05 11.87 -26.55
C LEU A 97 23.45 12.32 -26.97
N GLU A 98 23.88 13.53 -26.59
CA GLU A 98 25.24 14.01 -26.83
C GLU A 98 26.29 13.17 -26.08
N LEU A 99 25.99 12.74 -24.85
CA LEU A 99 26.86 11.82 -24.09
C LEU A 99 27.01 10.45 -24.76
N GLU A 100 26.01 10.02 -25.53
CA GLU A 100 26.03 8.80 -26.33
C GLU A 100 26.60 9.02 -27.74
N GLY A 101 27.18 10.21 -28.01
CA GLY A 101 27.82 10.55 -29.28
C GLY A 101 26.87 10.96 -30.41
N VAL A 102 25.60 11.25 -30.11
CA VAL A 102 24.61 11.69 -31.10
C VAL A 102 24.54 13.22 -31.13
N GLU A 103 24.90 13.80 -32.27
CA GLU A 103 24.88 15.26 -32.47
C GLU A 103 23.49 15.78 -32.88
N LEU A 104 23.02 16.81 -32.16
CA LEU A 104 21.71 17.44 -32.34
C LEU A 104 21.85 18.96 -32.52
N GLU A 105 20.90 19.59 -33.22
CA GLU A 105 20.91 21.05 -33.42
C GLU A 105 20.59 21.80 -32.12
N ALA A 106 21.20 22.96 -31.87
CA ALA A 106 20.96 23.73 -30.66
C ALA A 106 19.46 24.08 -30.47
N ILE A 107 18.95 23.86 -29.24
CA ILE A 107 17.56 24.18 -28.90
C ILE A 107 17.39 25.71 -28.87
N PRO A 108 16.43 26.30 -29.60
CA PRO A 108 16.17 27.72 -29.54
C PRO A 108 15.74 28.12 -28.12
N SER A 109 16.33 29.19 -27.59
CA SER A 109 16.10 29.63 -26.21
C SER A 109 14.74 30.32 -26.07
N ILE A 110 14.01 29.99 -25.01
CA ILE A 110 12.88 30.81 -24.54
C ILE A 110 13.41 31.89 -23.58
N GLU A 111 12.84 33.10 -23.60
CA GLU A 111 13.24 34.14 -22.65
C GLU A 111 13.00 33.64 -21.21
N LYS A 112 14.02 33.74 -20.35
CA LYS A 112 13.88 33.42 -18.92
C LYS A 112 12.84 34.35 -18.29
N LEU A 113 11.69 33.80 -17.91
CA LEU A 113 10.70 34.51 -17.09
C LEU A 113 11.08 34.41 -15.61
N ALA A 114 11.50 35.54 -15.03
CA ALA A 114 11.36 35.79 -13.60
C ALA A 114 9.87 35.73 -13.22
N GLY A 115 9.56 35.03 -12.13
CA GLY A 115 8.20 34.82 -11.63
C GLY A 115 7.48 36.13 -11.31
N ALA A 116 6.16 36.13 -11.50
CA ALA A 116 5.28 37.24 -11.21
C ALA A 116 4.96 37.34 -9.72
N GLY A 117 5.12 38.55 -9.16
CA GLY A 117 4.24 39.08 -8.12
C GLY A 117 4.47 38.65 -6.67
N GLY A 118 5.58 39.10 -6.10
CA GLY A 118 5.80 39.29 -4.66
C GLY A 118 6.92 40.33 -4.53
N ASP A 119 6.74 41.34 -3.67
CA ASP A 119 7.69 42.45 -3.50
C ASP A 119 9.13 41.96 -3.57
N THR A 120 9.92 42.58 -4.46
CA THR A 120 11.35 42.29 -4.61
C THR A 120 12.02 42.31 -3.23
N PRO A 121 12.50 41.17 -2.70
CA PRO A 121 13.31 41.18 -1.49
C PRO A 121 14.65 41.83 -1.84
N GLU A 122 15.24 42.52 -0.88
CA GLU A 122 16.56 43.12 -1.01
C GLU A 122 17.59 42.13 -1.59
N PRO A 123 18.56 42.62 -2.38
CA PRO A 123 19.55 41.76 -3.02
C PRO A 123 20.33 40.98 -1.95
N ILE A 124 20.21 39.64 -2.01
CA ILE A 124 21.12 38.73 -1.29
C ILE A 124 22.54 39.16 -1.71
N GLY A 125 23.32 39.65 -0.74
CA GLY A 125 24.62 40.27 -0.96
C GLY A 125 25.54 39.45 -1.88
N ASN A 126 26.49 40.15 -2.49
CA ASN A 126 27.42 39.65 -3.53
C ASN A 126 28.42 38.56 -3.04
N ALA A 127 28.17 37.94 -1.88
CA ALA A 127 28.90 36.80 -1.35
C ALA A 127 28.23 35.48 -1.79
N GLY A 128 29.04 34.43 -1.95
CA GLY A 128 28.57 33.08 -2.28
C GLY A 128 27.70 32.48 -1.18
N VAL A 129 26.85 31.52 -1.53
CA VAL A 129 25.93 30.86 -0.59
C VAL A 129 26.65 29.78 0.21
N SER A 130 26.54 29.88 1.53
CA SER A 130 27.09 28.90 2.47
C SER A 130 26.21 27.65 2.53
N PHE A 131 26.80 26.47 2.38
CA PHE A 131 26.05 25.22 2.54
C PHE A 131 25.63 25.03 3.99
N VAL A 132 26.58 25.11 4.93
CA VAL A 132 26.32 24.90 6.37
C VAL A 132 25.34 25.92 6.95
N ASN A 133 25.48 27.20 6.59
CA ASN A 133 24.71 28.27 7.25
C ASN A 133 23.39 28.62 6.54
N GLN A 134 23.25 28.33 5.24
CA GLN A 134 22.07 28.77 4.47
C GLN A 134 21.32 27.61 3.81
N VAL A 135 22.00 26.53 3.41
CA VAL A 135 21.35 25.38 2.75
C VAL A 135 20.91 24.32 3.76
N VAL A 136 21.77 23.95 4.70
CA VAL A 136 21.47 22.95 5.74
C VAL A 136 20.22 23.30 6.56
N PRO A 137 19.95 24.56 6.97
CA PRO A 137 18.70 24.91 7.64
C PRO A 137 17.46 24.53 6.82
N ILE A 138 17.47 24.83 5.52
CA ILE A 138 16.33 24.57 4.62
C ILE A 138 16.13 23.06 4.45
N LEU A 139 17.21 22.32 4.15
CA LEU A 139 17.12 20.87 3.97
C LEU A 139 16.67 20.17 5.25
N THR A 140 17.21 20.56 6.40
CA THR A 140 16.88 19.96 7.71
C THR A 140 15.44 20.26 8.10
N ALA A 141 15.00 21.52 7.98
CA ALA A 141 13.66 21.94 8.35
C ALA A 141 12.57 21.40 7.40
N LYS A 142 12.83 21.32 6.10
CA LYS A 142 11.79 20.98 5.11
C LYS A 142 11.78 19.51 4.72
N CYS A 143 12.95 18.88 4.72
CA CYS A 143 13.13 17.56 4.12
C CYS A 143 13.70 16.53 5.13
N GLY A 144 14.22 16.98 6.29
CA GLY A 144 14.96 16.16 7.25
C GLY A 144 14.15 15.03 7.90
N ASN A 145 12.85 15.22 8.13
CA ASN A 145 12.01 14.19 8.76
C ASN A 145 11.94 12.88 7.93
N CYS A 146 12.06 12.99 6.60
CA CYS A 146 11.96 11.86 5.67
C CYS A 146 13.32 11.43 5.10
N HIS A 147 14.17 12.39 4.74
CA HIS A 147 15.41 12.11 4.00
C HIS A 147 16.69 12.20 4.85
N ILE A 148 16.63 12.64 6.12
CA ILE A 148 17.75 12.48 7.09
C ILE A 148 17.49 11.30 8.02
N ARG A 149 16.28 11.21 8.61
CA ARG A 149 15.96 10.16 9.61
C ARG A 149 15.69 8.78 9.03
N ASN A 150 15.02 8.71 7.87
CA ASN A 150 14.40 7.47 7.38
C ASN A 150 14.73 7.12 5.92
N ALA A 151 15.61 7.87 5.26
CA ALA A 151 16.02 7.68 3.86
C ALA A 151 14.86 7.33 2.90
N ARG A 152 13.70 7.99 3.05
CA ARG A 152 12.48 7.61 2.34
C ARG A 152 12.63 7.82 0.83
N GLY A 153 12.01 6.93 0.05
CA GLY A 153 12.12 6.96 -1.42
C GLY A 153 13.49 6.53 -1.93
N MET A 154 14.19 5.68 -1.17
CA MET A 154 15.56 5.19 -1.45
C MET A 154 16.61 6.31 -1.55
N PHE A 155 16.27 7.51 -1.09
CA PHE A 155 17.12 8.68 -1.09
C PHE A 155 17.38 9.16 0.35
N SER A 156 18.66 9.28 0.67
CA SER A 156 19.15 9.88 1.91
C SER A 156 19.91 11.16 1.60
N MET A 157 19.84 12.10 2.54
CA MET A 157 20.68 13.30 2.61
C MET A 157 21.16 13.47 4.06
N SER A 158 21.48 12.36 4.74
CA SER A 158 21.96 12.33 6.12
C SER A 158 23.18 13.23 6.36
N ASP A 159 23.99 13.41 5.32
CA ASP A 159 25.25 14.14 5.26
C ASP A 159 25.46 14.68 3.82
N TYR A 160 26.46 15.54 3.62
CA TYR A 160 26.71 16.18 2.33
C TYR A 160 27.14 15.16 1.26
N GLU A 161 27.99 14.19 1.59
CA GLU A 161 28.45 13.18 0.64
C GLU A 161 27.28 12.35 0.09
N THR A 162 26.37 11.93 0.97
CA THR A 162 25.19 11.14 0.60
C THR A 162 24.20 11.95 -0.25
N LEU A 163 23.98 13.24 0.10
CA LEU A 163 23.17 14.16 -0.70
C LEU A 163 23.70 14.30 -2.13
N MET A 164 25.01 14.48 -2.28
CA MET A 164 25.64 14.68 -3.59
C MET A 164 25.75 13.39 -4.39
N LYS A 165 25.89 12.24 -3.73
CA LYS A 165 25.90 10.92 -4.37
C LYS A 165 24.54 10.57 -4.99
N GLY A 166 23.44 10.91 -4.29
CA GLY A 166 22.09 10.54 -4.70
C GLY A 166 21.79 9.05 -4.54
N PRO A 167 20.55 8.61 -4.86
CA PRO A 167 20.16 7.21 -4.83
C PRO A 167 20.75 6.42 -6.03
N ALA A 168 20.52 5.10 -6.07
CA ALA A 168 21.03 4.24 -7.16
C ALA A 168 20.50 4.64 -8.55
N GLU A 169 19.35 5.30 -8.59
CA GLU A 169 18.67 5.76 -9.80
C GLU A 169 19.28 7.03 -10.42
N GLY A 170 20.18 7.74 -9.72
CA GLY A 170 20.89 8.89 -10.26
C GLY A 170 21.17 10.01 -9.26
N VAL A 171 21.72 11.12 -9.75
CA VAL A 171 22.15 12.26 -8.94
C VAL A 171 20.99 13.22 -8.67
N VAL A 172 20.87 13.74 -7.44
CA VAL A 172 19.78 14.64 -7.03
C VAL A 172 20.15 16.12 -7.18
N VAL A 173 21.43 16.45 -7.07
CA VAL A 173 22.01 17.80 -7.23
C VAL A 173 23.02 17.78 -8.35
N PHE A 174 22.79 18.51 -9.43
CA PHE A 174 23.76 18.72 -10.51
C PHE A 174 24.50 20.04 -10.27
N PRO A 175 25.79 20.02 -9.84
CA PRO A 175 26.55 21.25 -9.63
C PRO A 175 26.55 22.12 -10.87
N LYS A 176 26.36 23.43 -10.68
CA LYS A 176 26.24 24.47 -11.73
C LYS A 176 24.95 24.40 -12.57
N ASP A 177 24.08 23.43 -12.32
CA ASP A 177 22.80 23.30 -13.04
C ASP A 177 21.63 23.19 -12.05
N ALA A 178 21.24 24.34 -11.51
CA ALA A 178 20.10 24.43 -10.60
C ALA A 178 18.78 24.03 -11.25
N ASP A 179 18.56 24.41 -12.51
CA ASP A 179 17.30 24.12 -13.22
C ASP A 179 17.23 22.63 -13.66
N GLY A 180 18.37 21.98 -13.90
CA GLY A 180 18.45 20.54 -14.16
C GLY A 180 18.47 19.66 -12.90
N SER A 181 18.69 20.24 -11.72
CA SER A 181 18.74 19.52 -10.44
C SER A 181 17.39 18.96 -10.01
N ARG A 182 17.35 17.65 -9.75
CA ARG A 182 16.12 16.95 -9.36
C ARG A 182 15.50 17.53 -8.09
N ILE A 183 16.33 17.96 -7.13
CA ILE A 183 15.82 18.61 -5.90
C ILE A 183 15.04 19.88 -6.18
N VAL A 184 15.47 20.69 -7.15
CA VAL A 184 14.78 21.92 -7.56
C VAL A 184 13.51 21.60 -8.33
N GLU A 185 13.58 20.62 -9.25
CA GLU A 185 12.43 20.16 -10.03
C GLU A 185 11.27 19.72 -9.12
N VAL A 186 11.52 18.82 -8.17
CA VAL A 186 10.45 18.29 -7.30
C VAL A 186 9.88 19.34 -6.35
N ILE A 187 10.65 20.38 -5.99
CA ILE A 187 10.17 21.51 -5.21
C ILE A 187 9.28 22.42 -6.05
N VAL A 188 9.73 22.77 -7.27
CA VAL A 188 8.97 23.64 -8.20
C VAL A 188 7.68 22.98 -8.67
N GLU A 189 7.70 21.67 -8.93
CA GLU A 189 6.51 20.91 -9.30
C GLU A 189 5.53 20.72 -8.13
N GLY A 190 5.92 21.08 -6.90
CA GLY A 190 5.12 20.90 -5.69
C GLY A 190 5.01 19.44 -5.23
N ASP A 191 5.86 18.56 -5.77
CA ASP A 191 5.92 17.14 -5.42
C ASP A 191 6.58 16.89 -4.05
N MET A 192 7.48 17.80 -3.65
CA MET A 192 8.22 17.82 -2.39
C MET A 192 8.36 19.25 -1.84
N PRO A 193 8.48 19.44 -0.52
CA PRO A 193 8.37 18.42 0.51
C PRO A 193 6.93 17.98 0.74
N ARG A 194 6.73 16.68 0.99
CA ARG A 194 5.41 16.14 1.37
C ARG A 194 5.15 16.39 2.85
N GLY A 195 3.87 16.41 3.22
CA GLY A 195 3.47 16.59 4.61
C GLY A 195 3.16 18.04 5.00
N GLY A 196 2.97 18.96 4.05
CA GLY A 196 2.59 20.36 4.34
C GLY A 196 3.77 21.30 4.62
N LEU A 197 4.99 20.79 4.68
CA LEU A 197 6.21 21.62 4.68
C LEU A 197 6.42 22.16 3.27
N LYS A 198 6.28 23.48 3.08
CA LYS A 198 6.60 24.15 1.81
C LYS A 198 7.93 24.87 1.91
N VAL A 199 8.69 24.83 0.81
CA VAL A 199 9.88 25.66 0.60
C VAL A 199 9.39 27.01 0.08
N ALA A 200 9.70 28.09 0.79
CA ALA A 200 9.37 29.45 0.37
C ALA A 200 10.21 29.86 -0.86
N ASP A 201 9.77 30.86 -1.60
CA ASP A 201 10.47 31.30 -2.82
C ASP A 201 11.89 31.81 -2.52
N GLU A 202 12.09 32.42 -1.35
CA GLU A 202 13.39 32.88 -0.87
C GLU A 202 14.32 31.71 -0.52
N GLU A 203 13.78 30.68 0.15
CA GLU A 203 14.51 29.45 0.47
C GLU A 203 14.90 28.70 -0.81
N LEU A 204 13.99 28.63 -1.79
CA LEU A 204 14.26 28.04 -3.10
C LEU A 204 15.33 28.83 -3.86
N ALA A 205 15.32 30.16 -3.78
CA ALA A 205 16.34 31.01 -4.39
C ALA A 205 17.74 30.73 -3.81
N ILE A 206 17.83 30.52 -2.48
CA ILE A 206 19.08 30.13 -1.81
C ILE A 206 19.59 28.78 -2.33
N LEU A 207 18.71 27.77 -2.40
CA LEU A 207 19.06 26.45 -2.95
C LEU A 207 19.56 26.55 -4.40
N LYS A 208 18.83 27.26 -5.26
CA LYS A 208 19.21 27.45 -6.66
C LYS A 208 20.54 28.18 -6.81
N LYS A 209 20.78 29.22 -6.00
CA LYS A 209 22.04 29.99 -6.04
C LYS A 209 23.22 29.12 -5.60
N TRP A 210 23.11 28.39 -4.49
CA TRP A 210 24.15 27.43 -4.06
C TRP A 210 24.48 26.39 -5.12
N ILE A 211 23.47 25.77 -5.74
CA ILE A 211 23.69 24.77 -6.80
C ILE A 211 24.40 25.41 -8.00
N SER A 212 23.94 26.60 -8.42
CA SER A 212 24.52 27.34 -9.55
C SER A 212 25.98 27.73 -9.30
N GLU A 213 26.37 27.98 -8.05
CA GLU A 213 27.76 28.26 -7.64
C GLU A 213 28.64 26.99 -7.55
N GLY A 214 28.08 25.83 -7.89
CA GLY A 214 28.77 24.55 -7.93
C GLY A 214 28.51 23.66 -6.72
N ALA A 215 27.43 23.91 -5.97
CA ALA A 215 26.99 23.10 -4.83
C ALA A 215 28.11 22.82 -3.81
N LYS A 216 28.94 23.82 -3.50
CA LYS A 216 30.16 23.63 -2.71
C LYS A 216 29.85 23.31 -1.24
N PHE A 217 30.67 22.45 -0.63
CA PHE A 217 30.70 22.24 0.81
C PHE A 217 31.66 23.21 1.48
N ASP A 218 31.22 23.85 2.56
CA ASP A 218 31.99 24.81 3.36
C ASP A 218 32.09 24.43 4.85
N GLY A 219 31.79 23.18 5.21
CA GLY A 219 31.98 22.64 6.55
C GLY A 219 33.32 21.91 6.72
N GLU A 220 33.59 21.46 7.95
CA GLU A 220 34.85 20.76 8.30
C GLU A 220 34.87 19.30 7.82
N ASP A 221 33.75 18.58 7.94
CA ASP A 221 33.62 17.17 7.54
C ASP A 221 32.37 16.92 6.68
N PRO A 222 32.51 16.55 5.38
CA PRO A 222 31.37 16.27 4.50
C PRO A 222 30.56 15.03 4.90
N LYS A 223 31.07 14.19 5.82
CA LYS A 223 30.37 13.03 6.40
C LYS A 223 29.68 13.34 7.73
N ALA A 224 29.87 14.53 8.29
CA ALA A 224 29.13 14.95 9.46
C ALA A 224 27.63 15.02 9.13
N SER A 225 26.78 14.56 10.05
CA SER A 225 25.34 14.59 9.84
C SER A 225 24.86 16.03 9.63
N LEU A 226 23.99 16.25 8.64
CA LEU A 226 23.39 17.57 8.42
C LEU A 226 22.70 18.12 9.68
N SER A 227 22.13 17.23 10.51
CA SER A 227 21.54 17.61 11.80
C SER A 227 22.55 18.11 12.84
N SER A 228 23.81 17.66 12.75
CA SER A 228 24.90 18.10 13.65
C SER A 228 25.60 19.38 13.15
N LEU A 229 25.55 19.65 11.85
CA LEU A 229 26.12 20.87 11.24
C LEU A 229 25.30 22.13 11.55
N ASN A 230 24.06 21.97 12.04
CA ASN A 230 23.23 23.08 12.49
C ASN A 230 22.33 22.67 13.67
N PRO A 231 22.85 22.68 14.91
CA PRO A 231 22.15 22.18 16.09
C PRO A 231 20.95 23.03 16.51
N ASP A 232 20.87 24.28 16.04
CA ASP A 232 19.81 25.23 16.41
C ASP A 232 18.55 25.11 15.54
N VAL A 233 18.60 24.34 14.44
CA VAL A 233 17.45 24.14 13.54
C VAL A 233 16.69 22.86 13.90
N THR A 234 15.44 23.02 14.33
CA THR A 234 14.55 21.87 14.57
C THR A 234 14.26 21.15 13.25
N ILE A 235 14.56 19.85 13.18
CA ILE A 235 14.15 18.99 12.04
C ILE A 235 12.63 19.10 11.92
N GLY A 236 12.13 19.55 10.76
CA GLY A 236 10.75 19.99 10.55
C GLY A 236 9.72 19.29 11.45
N ASP A 237 9.13 20.06 12.38
CA ASP A 237 8.13 19.64 13.36
C ASP A 237 6.78 19.31 12.69
N LEU A 238 6.78 18.36 11.77
CA LEU A 238 5.61 17.52 11.61
C LEU A 238 5.73 16.44 12.66
N PRO A 239 4.81 16.35 13.65
CA PRO A 239 4.81 15.22 14.56
C PRO A 239 4.82 13.97 13.70
N MET A 240 5.86 13.12 13.87
CA MET A 240 5.84 11.80 13.28
C MET A 240 4.74 11.06 14.04
N VAL A 241 3.55 11.04 13.44
CA VAL A 241 2.41 10.36 14.06
C VAL A 241 2.70 8.87 13.98
N GLU A 242 3.22 8.33 15.08
CA GLU A 242 3.44 6.91 15.23
C GLU A 242 2.09 6.20 15.38
N LEU A 243 2.02 5.01 14.79
CA LEU A 243 0.85 4.16 14.94
C LEU A 243 0.78 3.72 16.40
N THR A 244 -0.19 4.26 17.12
CA THR A 244 -0.45 3.88 18.52
C THR A 244 -1.45 2.73 18.51
N LYS A 245 -1.08 1.59 19.10
CA LYS A 245 -2.00 0.45 19.26
C LYS A 245 -3.01 0.75 20.36
N ALA A 246 -4.24 0.27 20.20
CA ALA A 246 -5.27 0.38 21.23
C ALA A 246 -4.84 -0.36 22.51
N THR A 247 -5.13 0.24 23.65
CA THR A 247 -4.82 -0.27 24.99
C THR A 247 -5.95 -1.11 25.58
N GLY A 248 -7.17 -0.94 25.06
CA GLY A 248 -8.39 -1.57 25.54
C GLY A 248 -9.21 -0.67 26.48
N ASP A 249 -8.66 0.49 26.87
CA ASP A 249 -9.33 1.49 27.70
C ASP A 249 -10.11 2.52 26.86
N GLU A 250 -9.94 2.51 25.53
CA GLU A 250 -10.60 3.43 24.61
C GLU A 250 -12.10 3.15 24.48
N THR A 251 -12.91 4.22 24.45
CA THR A 251 -14.36 4.08 24.27
C THR A 251 -14.76 3.92 22.81
N VAL A 252 -13.93 4.39 21.89
CA VAL A 252 -14.15 4.30 20.44
C VAL A 252 -13.14 3.35 19.80
N ARG A 253 -13.65 2.32 19.12
CA ARG A 253 -12.82 1.36 18.38
C ARG A 253 -12.65 1.81 16.94
N PHE A 254 -11.42 2.02 16.49
CA PHE A 254 -11.16 2.45 15.12
C PHE A 254 -11.78 1.50 14.08
N SER A 255 -11.54 0.20 14.22
CA SER A 255 -11.99 -0.83 13.26
C SER A 255 -13.51 -0.92 13.13
N ARG A 256 -14.24 -0.72 14.24
CA ARG A 256 -15.70 -0.84 14.32
C ARG A 256 -16.43 0.48 14.07
N ASP A 257 -15.94 1.57 14.64
CA ASP A 257 -16.69 2.83 14.72
C ASP A 257 -16.21 3.88 13.70
N ILE A 258 -14.91 3.92 13.40
CA ILE A 258 -14.30 4.98 12.56
C ILE A 258 -14.06 4.52 11.12
N ALA A 259 -13.49 3.33 10.95
CA ALA A 259 -13.17 2.78 9.63
C ALA A 259 -14.40 2.71 8.70
N PRO A 260 -15.63 2.33 9.15
CA PRO A 260 -16.80 2.35 8.29
C PRO A 260 -17.15 3.76 7.78
N ILE A 261 -17.04 4.78 8.64
CA ILE A 261 -17.29 6.19 8.27
C ILE A 261 -16.32 6.60 7.16
N PHE A 262 -15.03 6.26 7.29
CA PHE A 262 -14.01 6.58 6.28
C PHE A 262 -14.21 5.81 4.98
N VAL A 263 -14.57 4.53 5.05
CA VAL A 263 -14.87 3.71 3.86
C VAL A 263 -16.01 4.32 3.05
N GLU A 264 -17.09 4.74 3.72
CA GLU A 264 -18.27 5.30 3.06
C GLU A 264 -18.04 6.73 2.52
N ASN A 265 -17.32 7.56 3.28
CA ASN A 265 -17.28 8.99 3.04
C ASN A 265 -15.97 9.51 2.42
N CYS A 266 -14.86 8.78 2.58
CA CYS A 266 -13.52 9.30 2.28
C CYS A 266 -12.76 8.47 1.24
N VAL A 267 -12.80 7.13 1.34
CA VAL A 267 -11.97 6.21 0.52
C VAL A 267 -12.19 6.41 -0.99
N GLY A 268 -13.40 6.74 -1.42
CA GLY A 268 -13.72 6.96 -2.83
C GLY A 268 -12.88 8.03 -3.52
N CYS A 269 -12.40 9.05 -2.80
CA CYS A 269 -11.54 10.11 -3.35
C CYS A 269 -10.12 10.11 -2.78
N HIS A 270 -9.95 9.63 -1.54
CA HIS A 270 -8.69 9.65 -0.81
C HIS A 270 -8.14 8.23 -0.60
N GLY A 271 -8.19 7.35 -1.59
CA GLY A 271 -7.72 5.97 -1.41
C GLY A 271 -8.00 5.06 -2.60
N ALA A 272 -8.97 5.43 -3.45
CA ALA A 272 -9.23 4.77 -4.71
C ALA A 272 -8.42 5.38 -5.88
N GLY A 273 -7.77 4.52 -6.67
CA GLY A 273 -7.18 4.89 -7.96
C GLY A 273 -5.71 5.34 -7.94
N GLN A 274 -5.16 5.65 -9.13
CA GLN A 274 -3.74 5.99 -9.30
C GLN A 274 -3.34 7.39 -8.78
N ARG A 275 -4.31 8.25 -8.47
CA ARG A 275 -4.08 9.65 -8.03
C ARG A 275 -5.14 10.10 -7.00
N PRO A 276 -4.99 9.73 -5.72
CA PRO A 276 -5.90 10.19 -4.68
C PRO A 276 -5.84 11.71 -4.50
N SER A 277 -6.98 12.32 -4.16
CA SER A 277 -7.07 13.77 -3.97
C SER A 277 -6.19 14.24 -2.81
N GLY A 278 -5.44 15.33 -3.02
CA GLY A 278 -4.47 15.85 -2.07
C GLY A 278 -3.34 14.87 -1.72
N ARG A 279 -3.13 13.83 -2.56
CA ARG A 279 -2.20 12.71 -2.33
C ARG A 279 -2.37 12.02 -0.97
N LEU A 280 -3.57 12.11 -0.40
CA LEU A 280 -3.92 11.48 0.86
C LEU A 280 -4.50 10.10 0.59
N ASP A 281 -3.92 9.07 1.19
CA ASP A 281 -4.48 7.71 1.19
C ASP A 281 -5.01 7.39 2.59
N ILE A 282 -6.33 7.48 2.77
CA ILE A 282 -7.07 7.13 3.97
C ILE A 282 -7.48 5.65 3.99
N ASN A 283 -7.32 4.92 2.89
CA ASN A 283 -7.75 3.52 2.79
C ASN A 283 -6.81 2.57 3.53
N ARG A 284 -5.68 3.06 4.04
CA ARG A 284 -4.80 2.32 4.96
C ARG A 284 -4.47 3.23 6.12
N PHE A 285 -4.56 2.72 7.35
CA PHE A 285 -4.33 3.51 8.56
C PHE A 285 -2.94 4.16 8.59
N SER A 286 -1.91 3.38 8.27
CA SER A 286 -0.52 3.86 8.18
C SER A 286 -0.35 4.94 7.12
N ALA A 287 -1.10 4.87 6.02
CA ALA A 287 -1.07 5.86 4.96
C ALA A 287 -1.80 7.14 5.36
N MET A 288 -2.91 7.01 6.08
CA MET A 288 -3.66 8.14 6.64
C MET A 288 -2.77 8.95 7.58
N LEU A 289 -2.10 8.29 8.53
CA LEU A 289 -1.23 8.98 9.49
C LEU A 289 -0.03 9.67 8.82
N ARG A 290 0.50 9.09 7.73
CA ARG A 290 1.54 9.74 6.92
C ARG A 290 1.08 11.06 6.30
N GLY A 291 -0.21 11.18 6.02
CA GLY A 291 -0.82 12.37 5.46
C GLY A 291 -0.55 12.59 3.97
N GLY A 292 -1.11 13.69 3.46
CA GLY A 292 -1.03 14.07 2.05
C GLY A 292 -0.20 15.33 1.82
N GLU A 293 -0.54 16.06 0.76
CA GLU A 293 0.07 17.36 0.40
C GLU A 293 -0.08 18.39 1.53
N SER A 294 -1.14 18.30 2.32
CA SER A 294 -1.43 19.24 3.42
C SER A 294 -0.92 18.79 4.79
N GLY A 295 -0.18 17.68 4.88
CA GLY A 295 0.27 17.14 6.16
C GLY A 295 -0.60 16.03 6.73
N PRO A 296 -0.27 15.56 7.94
CA PRO A 296 -1.03 14.54 8.64
C PRO A 296 -2.45 15.05 8.91
N PRO A 297 -3.50 14.34 8.47
CA PRO A 297 -4.88 14.72 8.71
C PRO A 297 -5.24 14.60 10.21
N VAL A 298 -4.58 13.71 10.93
CA VAL A 298 -4.88 13.37 12.32
C VAL A 298 -3.69 13.67 13.20
N LEU A 299 -3.92 14.39 14.29
CA LEU A 299 -2.96 14.62 15.37
C LEU A 299 -3.49 13.92 16.63
N PRO A 300 -2.90 12.78 17.04
CA PRO A 300 -3.30 12.06 18.25
C PRO A 300 -3.42 12.97 19.47
N GLY A 301 -4.51 12.84 20.22
CA GLY A 301 -4.80 13.61 21.42
C GLY A 301 -5.23 15.06 21.16
N LYS A 302 -5.28 15.51 19.90
CA LYS A 302 -5.52 16.91 19.52
C LYS A 302 -6.58 17.03 18.43
N ALA A 303 -7.83 16.70 18.76
CA ALA A 303 -8.92 16.67 17.79
C ALA A 303 -9.17 18.04 17.15
N GLU A 304 -9.20 19.11 17.94
CA GLU A 304 -9.48 20.48 17.49
C GLU A 304 -8.36 21.04 16.60
N GLU A 305 -7.11 20.61 16.82
CA GLU A 305 -5.97 21.00 16.00
C GLU A 305 -5.88 20.19 14.69
N SER A 306 -6.45 18.98 14.67
CA SER A 306 -6.37 18.03 13.56
C SER A 306 -7.00 18.56 12.27
N LEU A 307 -6.26 18.46 11.17
CA LEU A 307 -6.71 18.92 9.86
C LEU A 307 -7.97 18.20 9.39
N LEU A 308 -8.16 16.93 9.76
CA LEU A 308 -9.36 16.15 9.47
C LEU A 308 -10.61 16.84 10.00
N ILE A 309 -10.65 17.16 11.30
CA ILE A 309 -11.77 17.86 11.93
C ILE A 309 -12.01 19.22 11.27
N LYS A 310 -10.94 19.99 11.06
CA LYS A 310 -11.03 21.29 10.39
C LYS A 310 -11.59 21.20 8.97
N LYS A 311 -11.26 20.15 8.20
CA LYS A 311 -11.81 19.90 6.86
C LYS A 311 -13.27 19.46 6.91
N LEU A 312 -13.65 18.64 7.89
CA LEU A 312 -15.04 18.22 8.10
C LEU A 312 -15.94 19.39 8.48
N LEU A 313 -15.42 20.33 9.29
CA LEU A 313 -16.12 21.57 9.69
C LEU A 313 -16.02 22.70 8.65
N GLY A 314 -15.17 22.57 7.63
CA GLY A 314 -14.93 23.64 6.64
C GLY A 314 -14.09 24.82 7.15
N THR A 315 -13.48 24.72 8.33
CA THR A 315 -12.63 25.75 8.93
C THR A 315 -11.15 25.62 8.56
N GLY A 316 -10.75 24.49 7.95
CA GLY A 316 -9.36 24.17 7.59
C GLY A 316 -8.86 24.73 6.26
N GLY A 317 -9.49 25.79 5.75
CA GLY A 317 -9.21 26.36 4.43
C GLY A 317 -9.59 25.44 3.26
N GLY A 318 -9.81 26.00 2.07
CA GLY A 318 -10.29 25.24 0.91
C GLY A 318 -11.72 24.72 1.09
N GLN A 319 -12.06 23.59 0.47
CA GLN A 319 -13.42 23.04 0.50
C GLN A 319 -13.64 22.13 1.72
N ARG A 320 -14.84 22.23 2.32
CA ARG A 320 -15.35 21.29 3.34
C ARG A 320 -15.44 19.88 2.77
N MET A 321 -15.07 18.90 3.58
CA MET A 321 -15.22 17.47 3.30
C MET A 321 -16.38 16.85 4.10
N PRO A 322 -17.02 15.77 3.60
CA PRO A 322 -16.83 15.18 2.28
C PRO A 322 -17.35 16.11 1.17
N LEU A 323 -16.60 16.21 0.07
CA LEU A 323 -16.92 17.13 -1.02
C LEU A 323 -18.16 16.64 -1.77
N ARG A 324 -19.08 17.57 -2.08
CA ARG A 324 -20.35 17.28 -2.80
C ARG A 324 -21.22 16.20 -2.14
N LYS A 325 -21.05 15.99 -0.83
CA LYS A 325 -21.98 15.23 0.02
C LYS A 325 -22.46 16.11 1.17
N ASP A 326 -23.51 15.65 1.83
CA ASP A 326 -23.95 16.22 3.10
C ASP A 326 -22.84 16.11 4.15
N PRO A 327 -22.82 17.01 5.15
CA PRO A 327 -21.95 16.85 6.31
C PRO A 327 -22.15 15.50 6.98
N LEU A 328 -21.13 15.00 7.66
CA LEU A 328 -21.29 13.84 8.54
C LEU A 328 -22.31 14.17 9.63
N SER A 329 -23.00 13.15 10.14
CA SER A 329 -23.94 13.34 11.27
C SER A 329 -23.19 13.79 12.53
N ASP A 330 -23.92 14.37 13.48
CA ASP A 330 -23.34 14.81 14.75
C ASP A 330 -22.70 13.63 15.51
N GLU A 331 -23.31 12.45 15.44
CA GLU A 331 -22.78 11.22 16.04
C GLU A 331 -21.47 10.78 15.37
N GLN A 332 -21.40 10.81 14.04
CA GLN A 332 -20.18 10.47 13.30
C GLN A 332 -19.05 11.47 13.61
N MET A 333 -19.38 12.76 13.67
CA MET A 333 -18.43 13.80 14.06
C MET A 333 -17.94 13.61 15.50
N GLN A 334 -18.83 13.26 16.43
CA GLN A 334 -18.47 12.96 17.81
C GLN A 334 -17.55 11.74 17.90
N LEU A 335 -17.84 10.65 17.20
CA LEU A 335 -16.99 9.46 17.18
C LEU A 335 -15.57 9.77 16.71
N ILE A 336 -15.43 10.47 15.58
CA ILE A 336 -14.11 10.86 15.05
C ILE A 336 -13.38 11.77 16.04
N THR A 337 -14.09 12.73 16.63
CA THR A 337 -13.50 13.68 17.60
C THR A 337 -13.00 12.94 18.84
N THR A 338 -13.82 12.08 19.44
CA THR A 338 -13.46 11.26 20.60
C THR A 338 -12.28 10.35 20.28
N TRP A 339 -12.32 9.61 19.16
CA TRP A 339 -11.22 8.73 18.76
C TRP A 339 -9.88 9.48 18.62
N ILE A 340 -9.88 10.68 18.02
CA ILE A 340 -8.64 11.48 17.94
C ILE A 340 -8.19 11.93 19.33
N SER A 341 -9.12 12.41 20.17
CA SER A 341 -8.81 12.83 21.54
C SER A 341 -8.29 11.69 22.42
N GLU A 342 -8.73 10.46 22.18
CA GLU A 342 -8.23 9.23 22.83
C GLU A 342 -6.86 8.77 22.29
N GLY A 343 -6.22 9.55 21.42
CA GLY A 343 -4.90 9.25 20.88
C GLY A 343 -4.91 8.58 19.51
N ALA A 344 -6.05 8.58 18.81
CA ALA A 344 -6.20 8.05 17.47
C ALA A 344 -5.65 6.61 17.34
N THR A 345 -6.00 5.75 18.28
CA THR A 345 -5.42 4.40 18.38
C THR A 345 -5.93 3.46 17.29
N PHE A 346 -5.14 2.44 16.98
CA PHE A 346 -5.45 1.42 15.97
C PHE A 346 -5.58 0.03 16.63
N ASP A 347 -6.74 -0.59 16.47
CA ASP A 347 -7.11 -1.86 17.08
C ASP A 347 -7.09 -3.05 16.09
N ALA A 348 -6.78 -2.83 14.81
CA ALA A 348 -6.67 -3.92 13.83
C ALA A 348 -5.24 -4.50 13.74
N ARG A 349 -5.11 -5.64 13.05
CA ARG A 349 -3.86 -6.41 12.94
C ARG A 349 -2.75 -5.61 12.27
N ASP A 350 -2.97 -5.19 11.02
CA ASP A 350 -2.00 -4.49 10.18
C ASP A 350 -2.50 -3.12 9.75
N GLY A 351 -1.75 -2.07 10.07
CA GLY A 351 -2.07 -0.69 9.69
C GLY A 351 -1.97 -0.44 8.19
N ASN A 352 -1.35 -1.34 7.44
CA ASN A 352 -1.32 -1.31 5.99
C ASN A 352 -2.50 -2.04 5.36
N GLN A 353 -3.36 -2.74 6.08
CA GLN A 353 -4.50 -3.44 5.49
C GLN A 353 -5.54 -2.44 4.93
N PRO A 354 -6.22 -2.73 3.80
CA PRO A 354 -7.31 -1.88 3.32
C PRO A 354 -8.42 -1.74 4.37
N LEU A 355 -8.96 -0.52 4.56
CA LEU A 355 -10.01 -0.28 5.56
C LEU A 355 -11.27 -1.10 5.29
N THR A 356 -11.60 -1.40 4.04
CA THR A 356 -12.72 -2.28 3.70
C THR A 356 -12.58 -3.68 4.32
N GLU A 357 -11.34 -4.17 4.44
CA GLU A 357 -11.04 -5.48 5.02
C GLU A 357 -11.04 -5.41 6.55
N VAL A 358 -10.47 -4.33 7.11
CA VAL A 358 -10.54 -4.04 8.55
C VAL A 358 -12.00 -4.01 9.05
N VAL A 359 -12.88 -3.31 8.33
CA VAL A 359 -14.31 -3.23 8.65
C VAL A 359 -14.99 -4.59 8.56
N ALA A 360 -14.68 -5.37 7.51
CA ALA A 360 -15.26 -6.70 7.35
C ALA A 360 -14.85 -7.66 8.48
N ILE A 361 -13.59 -7.61 8.90
CA ILE A 361 -13.07 -8.40 10.02
C ILE A 361 -13.75 -8.00 11.33
N ALA A 362 -13.79 -6.70 11.66
CA ALA A 362 -14.42 -6.21 12.88
C ALA A 362 -15.91 -6.59 12.96
N LYS A 363 -16.64 -6.45 11.83
CA LYS A 363 -18.03 -6.91 11.73
C LYS A 363 -18.16 -8.41 12.01
N ALA A 364 -17.28 -9.24 11.44
CA ALA A 364 -17.33 -10.69 11.61
C ALA A 364 -16.94 -11.15 13.05
N GLU A 365 -16.03 -10.42 13.70
CA GLU A 365 -15.66 -10.62 15.10
C GLU A 365 -16.85 -10.36 16.03
N ASP A 366 -17.59 -9.28 15.81
CA ASP A 366 -18.74 -8.87 16.63
C ASP A 366 -20.04 -9.63 16.29
N ALA A 367 -20.17 -10.17 15.07
CA ALA A 367 -21.37 -10.90 14.64
C ALA A 367 -21.67 -12.14 15.50
N THR A 368 -22.93 -12.54 15.62
CA THR A 368 -23.31 -13.85 16.17
C THR A 368 -22.93 -15.00 15.22
N HIS A 369 -23.12 -16.25 15.65
CA HIS A 369 -22.92 -17.40 14.77
C HIS A 369 -23.86 -17.34 13.56
N GLU A 370 -25.13 -17.01 13.79
CA GLU A 370 -26.18 -16.99 12.78
C GLU A 370 -25.99 -15.83 11.80
N GLU A 371 -25.65 -14.63 12.29
CA GLU A 371 -25.38 -13.48 11.44
C GLU A 371 -24.17 -13.71 10.53
N LEU A 372 -23.07 -14.25 11.09
CA LEU A 372 -21.88 -14.56 10.28
C LEU A 372 -22.16 -15.68 9.28
N SER A 373 -23.02 -16.64 9.63
CA SER A 373 -23.45 -17.69 8.69
C SER A 373 -24.26 -17.11 7.53
N ALA A 374 -25.14 -16.15 7.78
CA ALA A 374 -25.91 -15.48 6.75
C ALA A 374 -25.00 -14.66 5.82
N ASP A 375 -24.06 -13.88 6.39
CA ASP A 375 -23.08 -13.12 5.63
C ASP A 375 -22.22 -14.03 4.73
N ARG A 376 -21.77 -15.18 5.24
CA ARG A 376 -21.00 -16.16 4.46
C ARG A 376 -21.82 -16.86 3.39
N SER A 377 -23.12 -17.08 3.61
CA SER A 377 -24.02 -17.60 2.56
C SER A 377 -24.10 -16.65 1.36
N ILE A 378 -24.19 -15.34 1.63
CA ILE A 378 -24.17 -14.31 0.57
C ILE A 378 -22.82 -14.31 -0.16
N LEU A 379 -21.72 -14.44 0.58
CA LEU A 379 -20.38 -14.52 -0.01
C LEU A 379 -20.20 -15.80 -0.84
N SER A 380 -20.73 -16.94 -0.38
CA SER A 380 -20.65 -18.20 -1.12
C SER A 380 -21.41 -18.13 -2.44
N GLU A 381 -22.58 -17.48 -2.44
CA GLU A 381 -23.36 -17.23 -3.64
C GLU A 381 -22.59 -16.38 -4.65
N LYS A 382 -21.91 -15.33 -4.17
CA LYS A 382 -21.06 -14.47 -5.00
C LYS A 382 -19.87 -15.23 -5.57
N ASN A 383 -19.20 -16.04 -4.76
CA ASN A 383 -18.07 -16.87 -5.19
C ASN A 383 -18.51 -17.90 -6.23
N TRP A 384 -19.67 -18.56 -6.02
CA TRP A 384 -20.24 -19.48 -6.99
C TRP A 384 -20.55 -18.78 -8.32
N LYS A 385 -21.25 -17.64 -8.30
CA LYS A 385 -21.57 -16.87 -9.51
C LYS A 385 -20.32 -16.43 -10.28
N LEU A 386 -19.26 -16.06 -9.56
CA LEU A 386 -17.99 -15.64 -10.17
C LEU A 386 -17.27 -16.80 -10.86
N ALA A 387 -17.22 -17.97 -10.23
CA ALA A 387 -16.55 -19.15 -10.76
C ALA A 387 -17.39 -19.86 -11.85
N MET A 388 -18.67 -20.06 -11.56
CA MET A 388 -19.57 -20.98 -12.25
C MET A 388 -20.67 -20.21 -12.99
N SER A 389 -20.28 -19.14 -13.70
CA SER A 389 -21.24 -18.29 -14.42
C SER A 389 -22.09 -19.12 -15.40
N GLY A 390 -23.40 -19.14 -15.16
CA GLY A 390 -24.37 -19.87 -15.99
C GLY A 390 -24.69 -21.30 -15.53
N LEU A 391 -24.06 -21.78 -14.45
CA LEU A 391 -24.42 -23.06 -13.82
C LEU A 391 -25.26 -22.82 -12.58
N THR A 392 -26.39 -23.53 -12.50
CA THR A 392 -27.20 -23.58 -11.29
C THR A 392 -26.52 -24.44 -10.22
N HIS A 393 -26.62 -24.01 -8.97
CA HIS A 393 -26.26 -24.83 -7.81
C HIS A 393 -27.52 -25.15 -7.00
N GLN A 394 -27.36 -26.16 -6.15
CA GLN A 394 -28.23 -26.43 -5.02
C GLN A 394 -27.45 -26.17 -3.73
N GLN A 395 -28.16 -26.12 -2.62
CA GLN A 395 -27.55 -25.99 -1.30
C GLN A 395 -28.21 -26.93 -0.29
N ALA A 396 -27.44 -27.33 0.72
CA ALA A 396 -27.95 -28.00 1.91
C ALA A 396 -27.26 -27.42 3.14
N GLU A 397 -28.01 -27.25 4.23
CA GLU A 397 -27.48 -26.70 5.48
C GLU A 397 -27.47 -27.74 6.60
N SER A 398 -26.45 -27.65 7.44
CA SER A 398 -26.34 -28.40 8.69
C SER A 398 -25.83 -27.48 9.81
N LYS A 399 -25.54 -28.05 10.99
CA LYS A 399 -25.05 -27.27 12.14
C LYS A 399 -23.71 -26.60 11.83
N SER A 400 -22.81 -27.33 11.18
CA SER A 400 -21.43 -26.95 10.95
C SER A 400 -21.19 -26.45 9.53
N PHE A 401 -22.08 -26.75 8.57
CA PHE A 401 -21.83 -26.50 7.15
C PHE A 401 -22.97 -25.80 6.42
N LEU A 402 -22.59 -25.02 5.41
CA LEU A 402 -23.40 -24.71 4.23
C LEU A 402 -22.77 -25.44 3.04
N VAL A 403 -23.42 -26.47 2.52
CA VAL A 403 -22.92 -27.25 1.38
C VAL A 403 -23.50 -26.70 0.09
N VAL A 404 -22.64 -26.32 -0.87
CA VAL A 404 -23.03 -25.69 -2.14
C VAL A 404 -22.43 -26.47 -3.29
N GLY A 405 -23.23 -26.84 -4.30
CA GLY A 405 -22.68 -27.58 -5.45
C GLY A 405 -23.70 -27.82 -6.56
N SER A 406 -23.24 -28.44 -7.65
CA SER A 406 -24.10 -28.78 -8.81
C SER A 406 -24.81 -30.13 -8.69
N LEU A 407 -24.63 -30.83 -7.56
CA LEU A 407 -25.35 -32.06 -7.25
C LEU A 407 -26.81 -31.78 -6.86
N SER A 408 -27.65 -32.81 -6.81
CA SER A 408 -29.00 -32.68 -6.28
C SER A 408 -29.00 -32.32 -4.79
N GLU A 409 -30.05 -31.63 -4.32
CA GLU A 409 -30.21 -31.26 -2.91
C GLU A 409 -30.11 -32.47 -1.97
N SER A 410 -30.69 -33.62 -2.36
CA SER A 410 -30.59 -34.86 -1.58
C SER A 410 -29.14 -35.38 -1.48
N GLN A 411 -28.33 -35.24 -2.53
CA GLN A 411 -26.91 -35.61 -2.47
C GLN A 411 -26.12 -34.64 -1.60
N LEU A 412 -26.38 -33.34 -1.71
CA LEU A 412 -25.72 -32.33 -0.86
C LEU A 412 -26.09 -32.52 0.62
N SER A 413 -27.34 -32.86 0.92
CA SER A 413 -27.77 -33.17 2.29
C SER A 413 -27.02 -34.39 2.87
N LYS A 414 -26.79 -35.44 2.07
CA LYS A 414 -25.98 -36.59 2.52
C LYS A 414 -24.53 -36.22 2.80
N ILE A 415 -23.96 -35.31 2.01
CA ILE A 415 -22.61 -34.78 2.24
C ILE A 415 -22.58 -33.94 3.52
N ALA A 416 -23.63 -33.15 3.79
CA ALA A 416 -23.76 -32.39 5.02
C ALA A 416 -23.84 -33.32 6.25
N ASP A 417 -24.62 -34.41 6.17
CA ASP A 417 -24.72 -35.42 7.23
C ASP A 417 -23.37 -36.11 7.51
N ALA A 418 -22.67 -36.54 6.46
CA ALA A 418 -21.31 -37.09 6.57
C ALA A 418 -20.35 -36.06 7.20
N GLY A 419 -20.50 -34.78 6.82
CA GLY A 419 -19.75 -33.69 7.40
C GLY A 419 -19.97 -33.55 8.91
N GLU A 420 -21.20 -33.65 9.40
CA GLU A 420 -21.48 -33.60 10.85
C GLU A 420 -20.87 -34.77 11.62
N GLU A 421 -20.86 -35.98 11.03
CA GLU A 421 -20.18 -37.13 11.64
C GLU A 421 -18.67 -36.86 11.78
N VAL A 422 -18.05 -36.37 10.70
CA VAL A 422 -16.63 -35.99 10.68
C VAL A 422 -16.35 -34.85 11.67
N ALA A 423 -17.21 -33.83 11.74
CA ALA A 423 -17.10 -32.74 12.69
C ALA A 423 -17.12 -33.24 14.15
N GLY A 424 -17.98 -34.21 14.46
CA GLY A 424 -17.99 -34.89 15.76
C GLY A 424 -16.66 -35.57 16.08
N LYS A 425 -16.08 -36.31 15.12
CA LYS A 425 -14.77 -36.97 15.26
C LYS A 425 -13.64 -35.95 15.47
N ILE A 426 -13.63 -34.84 14.71
CA ILE A 426 -12.66 -33.74 14.85
C ILE A 426 -12.76 -33.08 16.23
N SER A 427 -13.98 -32.77 16.68
CA SER A 427 -14.23 -32.18 17.99
C SER A 427 -13.61 -33.01 19.13
N VAL A 428 -13.75 -34.34 19.05
CA VAL A 428 -13.12 -35.27 20.00
C VAL A 428 -11.60 -35.30 19.83
N ALA A 429 -11.12 -35.44 18.60
CA ALA A 429 -9.69 -35.60 18.30
C ALA A 429 -8.85 -34.38 18.75
N LEU A 430 -9.40 -33.18 18.60
CA LEU A 430 -8.75 -31.92 18.93
C LEU A 430 -9.20 -31.33 20.28
N LYS A 431 -10.07 -32.01 21.03
CA LYS A 431 -10.66 -31.51 22.29
C LYS A 431 -11.26 -30.10 22.14
N ALA A 432 -12.08 -29.92 21.11
CA ALA A 432 -12.81 -28.68 20.92
C ALA A 432 -13.81 -28.46 22.05
N ASP A 433 -14.07 -27.19 22.38
CA ASP A 433 -15.14 -26.84 23.29
C ASP A 433 -16.49 -27.20 22.66
N LYS A 434 -17.29 -27.98 23.39
CA LYS A 434 -18.60 -28.45 22.91
C LYS A 434 -19.68 -27.38 22.98
N SER A 435 -19.45 -26.31 23.73
CA SER A 435 -20.38 -25.17 23.87
C SER A 435 -20.32 -24.22 22.68
N THR A 436 -19.21 -24.23 21.93
CA THR A 436 -18.99 -23.39 20.76
C THR A 436 -18.99 -24.19 19.47
N PRO A 437 -19.44 -23.63 18.34
CA PRO A 437 -19.25 -24.24 17.03
C PRO A 437 -17.75 -24.37 16.70
N LEU A 438 -17.34 -25.41 15.96
CA LEU A 438 -15.96 -25.52 15.46
C LEU A 438 -15.59 -24.29 14.62
N VAL A 439 -16.51 -23.84 13.77
CA VAL A 439 -16.33 -22.64 12.96
C VAL A 439 -17.52 -21.73 13.22
N LYS A 440 -17.27 -20.59 13.87
CA LYS A 440 -18.28 -19.52 14.01
C LYS A 440 -18.74 -19.10 12.61
N GLY A 441 -20.05 -19.01 12.38
CA GLY A 441 -20.61 -18.71 11.06
C GLY A 441 -20.66 -19.86 10.07
N ARG A 442 -20.47 -21.11 10.53
CA ARG A 442 -20.38 -22.32 9.68
C ARG A 442 -19.22 -22.27 8.67
N MET A 443 -18.87 -23.42 8.13
CA MET A 443 -17.95 -23.53 7.00
C MET A 443 -18.74 -23.77 5.73
N THR A 444 -18.49 -23.00 4.67
CA THR A 444 -19.05 -23.33 3.36
C THR A 444 -18.28 -24.50 2.75
N LEU A 445 -18.96 -25.55 2.30
CA LEU A 445 -18.36 -26.67 1.58
C LEU A 445 -18.80 -26.63 0.12
N PHE A 446 -17.91 -26.17 -0.76
CA PHE A 446 -18.14 -26.19 -2.20
C PHE A 446 -17.84 -27.58 -2.76
N VAL A 447 -18.85 -28.20 -3.38
CA VAL A 447 -18.77 -29.54 -3.93
C VAL A 447 -18.80 -29.48 -5.46
N PHE A 448 -17.71 -29.89 -6.08
CA PHE A 448 -17.55 -29.94 -7.53
C PHE A 448 -17.63 -31.39 -8.01
N ASN A 449 -18.44 -31.65 -9.04
CA ASN A 449 -18.48 -32.99 -9.64
C ASN A 449 -17.45 -33.18 -10.76
N LYS A 450 -16.87 -32.09 -11.26
CA LYS A 450 -15.88 -32.11 -12.35
C LYS A 450 -14.60 -31.40 -11.95
N ARG A 451 -13.48 -31.97 -12.38
CA ARG A 451 -12.15 -31.41 -12.17
C ARG A 451 -11.99 -30.01 -12.78
N TYR A 452 -12.62 -29.79 -13.93
CA TYR A 452 -12.60 -28.51 -14.62
C TYR A 452 -13.23 -27.42 -13.74
N ASP A 453 -14.46 -27.64 -13.27
CA ASP A 453 -15.20 -26.70 -12.42
C ASP A 453 -14.42 -26.36 -11.12
N TYR A 454 -13.82 -27.39 -10.50
CA TYR A 454 -12.93 -27.20 -9.35
C TYR A 454 -11.73 -26.29 -9.67
N GLY A 455 -11.07 -26.51 -10.80
CA GLY A 455 -9.94 -25.69 -11.26
C GLY A 455 -10.35 -24.24 -11.58
N GLU A 456 -11.49 -24.06 -12.24
CA GLU A 456 -12.05 -22.74 -12.55
C GLU A 456 -12.40 -21.95 -11.30
N PHE A 457 -12.88 -22.60 -10.24
CA PHE A 457 -13.09 -21.94 -8.95
C PHE A 457 -11.79 -21.31 -8.42
N GLY A 458 -10.69 -22.05 -8.42
CA GLY A 458 -9.38 -21.51 -8.01
C GLY A 458 -8.92 -20.35 -8.90
N THR A 459 -9.12 -20.45 -10.22
CA THR A 459 -8.74 -19.39 -11.16
C THR A 459 -9.57 -18.11 -10.92
N MET A 460 -10.87 -18.25 -10.76
CA MET A 460 -11.80 -17.12 -10.76
C MET A 460 -11.94 -16.47 -9.37
N VAL A 461 -12.04 -17.28 -8.31
CA VAL A 461 -12.24 -16.81 -6.94
C VAL A 461 -10.88 -16.55 -6.26
N GLU A 462 -9.94 -17.48 -6.42
CA GLU A 462 -8.67 -17.42 -5.70
C GLU A 462 -7.52 -16.81 -6.51
N LYS A 463 -7.75 -16.54 -7.80
CA LYS A 463 -6.77 -15.94 -8.72
C LYS A 463 -5.47 -16.74 -8.80
N ARG A 464 -5.56 -18.07 -8.69
CA ARG A 464 -4.41 -18.99 -8.82
C ARG A 464 -4.83 -20.27 -9.53
N SER A 465 -3.88 -20.92 -10.19
CA SER A 465 -4.08 -22.28 -10.68
C SER A 465 -4.03 -23.27 -9.51
N LEU A 466 -4.95 -24.24 -9.51
CA LEU A 466 -4.94 -25.33 -8.54
C LEU A 466 -4.10 -26.51 -9.07
N PRO A 467 -3.21 -27.09 -8.25
CA PRO A 467 -2.41 -28.24 -8.66
C PRO A 467 -3.25 -29.46 -9.07
N ARG A 468 -2.81 -30.17 -10.11
CA ARG A 468 -3.57 -31.21 -10.83
C ARG A 468 -4.01 -32.40 -9.97
N ASP A 469 -3.33 -32.67 -8.87
CA ASP A 469 -3.62 -33.84 -8.05
C ASP A 469 -4.51 -33.51 -6.84
N TRP A 470 -4.72 -32.22 -6.54
CA TRP A 470 -5.57 -31.79 -5.43
C TRP A 470 -7.01 -32.27 -5.61
N LYS A 471 -7.56 -32.89 -4.58
CA LYS A 471 -8.97 -33.30 -4.52
C LYS A 471 -9.82 -32.37 -3.67
N GLY A 472 -9.17 -31.45 -2.95
CA GLY A 472 -9.80 -30.41 -2.18
C GLY A 472 -8.74 -29.46 -1.63
N HIS A 473 -9.20 -28.32 -1.14
CA HIS A 473 -8.41 -27.39 -0.35
C HIS A 473 -9.36 -26.48 0.43
N TRP A 474 -8.82 -25.74 1.38
CA TRP A 474 -9.59 -24.86 2.22
C TRP A 474 -8.97 -23.47 2.28
N LYS A 475 -9.77 -22.50 2.71
CA LYS A 475 -9.32 -21.15 3.02
C LYS A 475 -10.08 -20.65 4.24
N TYR A 476 -9.36 -19.94 5.10
CA TYR A 476 -9.95 -19.34 6.28
C TYR A 476 -9.55 -17.88 6.45
N SER A 477 -10.55 -17.08 6.75
CA SER A 477 -10.50 -15.81 7.45
C SER A 477 -11.76 -15.75 8.32
N ILE A 478 -11.81 -14.82 9.28
CA ILE A 478 -13.05 -14.67 10.05
C ILE A 478 -14.23 -14.22 9.18
N VAL A 479 -13.97 -13.54 8.07
CA VAL A 479 -15.00 -13.12 7.11
C VAL A 479 -15.48 -14.29 6.24
N ASP A 480 -14.55 -15.08 5.71
CA ASP A 480 -14.82 -16.17 4.78
C ASP A 480 -14.12 -17.47 5.22
N ALA A 481 -14.89 -18.55 5.39
CA ALA A 481 -14.38 -19.85 5.77
C ALA A 481 -15.01 -20.91 4.86
N TYR A 482 -14.20 -21.49 3.98
CA TYR A 482 -14.68 -22.53 3.08
C TYR A 482 -13.69 -23.66 2.86
N GLY A 483 -14.24 -24.83 2.59
CA GLY A 483 -13.56 -25.96 1.96
C GLY A 483 -14.12 -26.16 0.56
N THR A 484 -13.27 -26.57 -0.36
CA THR A 484 -13.65 -27.04 -1.69
C THR A 484 -13.30 -28.50 -1.80
N ILE A 485 -14.19 -29.30 -2.40
CA ILE A 485 -13.98 -30.73 -2.60
C ILE A 485 -14.40 -31.13 -4.01
N LEU A 486 -13.60 -32.00 -4.62
CA LEU A 486 -13.97 -32.74 -5.82
C LEU A 486 -14.68 -34.01 -5.36
N ASN A 487 -15.97 -34.13 -5.68
CA ASN A 487 -16.78 -35.28 -5.31
C ASN A 487 -16.13 -36.59 -5.84
N PRO A 488 -15.92 -37.61 -4.98
CA PRO A 488 -15.32 -38.87 -5.39
C PRO A 488 -16.07 -39.52 -6.54
N SER A 489 -15.31 -39.88 -7.58
CA SER A 489 -15.79 -40.64 -8.75
C SER A 489 -15.22 -42.05 -8.81
N SER A 490 -14.35 -42.41 -7.87
CA SER A 490 -13.65 -43.70 -7.75
C SER A 490 -13.35 -43.99 -6.27
N GLU A 491 -12.87 -45.19 -5.98
CA GLU A 491 -12.46 -45.63 -4.62
C GLU A 491 -11.09 -45.07 -4.19
N GLU A 492 -10.52 -44.11 -4.92
CA GLU A 492 -9.18 -43.56 -4.63
C GLU A 492 -9.15 -42.63 -3.41
N TYR A 493 -10.29 -42.05 -3.04
CA TYR A 493 -10.45 -41.13 -1.92
C TYR A 493 -11.93 -41.06 -1.51
N THR A 494 -12.20 -40.58 -0.31
CA THR A 494 -13.55 -40.57 0.29
C THR A 494 -14.04 -39.15 0.56
N ILE A 495 -15.36 -38.97 0.65
CA ILE A 495 -15.94 -37.68 1.09
C ILE A 495 -15.48 -37.37 2.51
N ASP A 496 -15.52 -38.35 3.41
CA ASP A 496 -15.11 -38.20 4.81
C ASP A 496 -13.66 -37.74 4.93
N GLY A 497 -12.75 -38.34 4.15
CA GLY A 497 -11.34 -37.96 4.07
C GLY A 497 -11.13 -36.51 3.62
N LEU A 498 -11.87 -36.06 2.62
CA LEU A 498 -11.80 -34.67 2.15
C LEU A 498 -12.40 -33.69 3.15
N ILE A 499 -13.53 -34.00 3.77
CA ILE A 499 -14.12 -33.13 4.79
C ILE A 499 -13.21 -33.08 6.03
N ALA A 500 -12.62 -34.21 6.42
CA ALA A 500 -11.79 -34.30 7.61
C ALA A 500 -10.56 -33.38 7.51
N GLU A 501 -9.84 -33.44 6.39
CA GLU A 501 -8.67 -32.60 6.13
C GLU A 501 -9.06 -31.11 6.14
N GLN A 502 -10.14 -30.76 5.46
CA GLN A 502 -10.53 -29.37 5.19
C GLN A 502 -11.08 -28.72 6.46
N LEU A 503 -12.00 -29.39 7.15
CA LEU A 503 -12.58 -28.88 8.38
C LEU A 503 -11.55 -28.80 9.50
N ALA A 504 -10.64 -29.77 9.62
CA ALA A 504 -9.61 -29.73 10.66
C ALA A 504 -8.61 -28.58 10.41
N GLY A 505 -8.19 -28.35 9.16
CA GLY A 505 -7.33 -27.21 8.81
C GLY A 505 -8.00 -25.86 9.08
N VAL A 506 -9.28 -25.71 8.69
CA VAL A 506 -10.06 -24.50 8.99
C VAL A 506 -10.23 -24.30 10.49
N TYR A 507 -10.60 -25.35 11.24
CA TYR A 507 -10.77 -25.25 12.69
C TYR A 507 -9.49 -24.79 13.40
N ILE A 508 -8.34 -25.36 13.04
CA ILE A 508 -7.06 -24.93 13.61
C ILE A 508 -6.78 -23.47 13.30
N SER A 509 -7.04 -23.04 12.06
CA SER A 509 -6.88 -21.64 11.65
C SER A 509 -7.81 -20.66 12.39
N THR A 510 -8.89 -21.15 13.02
CA THR A 510 -9.74 -20.31 13.89
C THR A 510 -9.10 -20.01 15.25
N LEU A 511 -8.09 -20.77 15.66
CA LEU A 511 -7.48 -20.62 16.98
C LEU A 511 -6.53 -19.42 17.09
N GLY A 512 -6.18 -18.77 15.97
CA GLY A 512 -5.32 -17.60 15.96
C GLY A 512 -4.73 -17.32 14.59
N ASP A 513 -3.75 -16.42 14.55
CA ASP A 513 -2.95 -16.16 13.35
C ASP A 513 -1.88 -17.24 13.23
N LEU A 514 -2.22 -18.35 12.58
CA LEU A 514 -1.37 -19.52 12.44
C LEU A 514 -0.84 -19.65 11.01
N PRO A 515 0.41 -20.10 10.83
CA PRO A 515 0.95 -20.32 9.50
C PRO A 515 0.27 -21.49 8.81
N ASP A 516 0.03 -21.37 7.50
CA ASP A 516 -0.68 -22.36 6.68
C ASP A 516 -0.10 -23.78 6.82
N TRP A 517 1.23 -23.91 6.88
CA TRP A 517 1.88 -25.22 7.03
C TRP A 517 1.42 -25.93 8.31
N PHE A 518 1.20 -25.20 9.41
CA PHE A 518 0.80 -25.80 10.68
C PHE A 518 -0.66 -26.26 10.62
N SER A 519 -1.56 -25.41 10.14
CA SER A 519 -2.97 -25.75 9.97
C SER A 519 -3.18 -26.92 9.00
N GLU A 520 -2.48 -26.90 7.86
CA GLU A 520 -2.50 -27.98 6.87
C GLU A 520 -1.93 -29.29 7.44
N GLY A 521 -0.80 -29.21 8.14
CA GLY A 521 -0.18 -30.36 8.80
C GLY A 521 -1.08 -31.00 9.85
N VAL A 522 -1.75 -30.20 10.69
CA VAL A 522 -2.74 -30.71 11.66
C VAL A 522 -3.95 -31.28 10.94
N GLY A 523 -4.45 -30.61 9.90
CA GLY A 523 -5.58 -31.06 9.10
C GLY A 523 -5.38 -32.48 8.57
N ARG A 524 -4.24 -32.72 7.91
CA ARG A 524 -3.84 -34.05 7.42
C ARG A 524 -3.60 -35.05 8.54
N ALA A 525 -2.92 -34.66 9.62
CA ALA A 525 -2.64 -35.56 10.74
C ALA A 525 -3.94 -36.04 11.43
N ILE A 526 -4.94 -35.17 11.51
CA ILE A 526 -6.26 -35.52 12.03
C ILE A 526 -7.03 -36.39 11.04
N ALA A 527 -7.04 -36.06 9.75
CA ALA A 527 -7.67 -36.88 8.72
C ALA A 527 -7.12 -38.32 8.73
N GLN A 528 -5.80 -38.50 8.76
CA GLN A 528 -5.14 -39.80 8.87
C GLN A 528 -5.54 -40.59 10.13
N ARG A 529 -5.77 -39.88 11.23
CA ARG A 529 -6.14 -40.49 12.50
C ARG A 529 -7.58 -40.99 12.50
N ILE A 530 -8.52 -40.22 11.95
CA ILE A 530 -9.97 -40.46 12.09
C ILE A 530 -10.61 -41.15 10.89
N VAL A 531 -9.96 -41.13 9.71
CA VAL A 531 -10.41 -41.79 8.49
C VAL A 531 -9.48 -42.98 8.20
N LYS A 532 -10.04 -44.13 7.83
CA LYS A 532 -9.30 -45.41 7.69
C LYS A 532 -9.44 -46.09 6.34
N ASP A 533 -10.30 -45.58 5.49
CA ASP A 533 -10.75 -46.17 4.23
C ASP A 533 -10.51 -45.23 3.04
N ASP A 534 -9.46 -44.40 3.13
CA ASP A 534 -9.08 -43.44 2.09
C ASP A 534 -7.67 -43.76 1.57
N ALA A 535 -7.60 -44.34 0.37
CA ALA A 535 -6.35 -44.82 -0.24
C ALA A 535 -5.32 -43.71 -0.51
N ARG A 536 -5.75 -42.44 -0.62
CA ARG A 536 -4.83 -41.28 -0.72
C ARG A 536 -4.17 -41.01 0.63
N ILE A 537 -4.95 -41.03 1.71
CA ILE A 537 -4.46 -40.78 3.09
C ILE A 537 -3.49 -41.88 3.53
N GLU A 538 -3.79 -43.15 3.22
CA GLU A 538 -2.93 -44.30 3.57
C GLU A 538 -1.52 -44.17 2.98
N LYS A 539 -1.39 -43.57 1.79
CA LYS A 539 -0.11 -43.42 1.07
C LYS A 539 0.75 -42.27 1.59
N TRP A 540 0.23 -41.37 2.42
CA TRP A 540 0.99 -40.19 2.85
C TRP A 540 2.28 -40.56 3.58
N ASP A 541 2.23 -41.55 4.48
CA ASP A 541 3.42 -41.99 5.22
C ASP A 541 4.52 -42.51 4.28
N ASP A 542 4.15 -43.19 3.19
CA ASP A 542 5.09 -43.70 2.18
C ASP A 542 5.66 -42.59 1.28
N GLN A 543 4.92 -41.49 1.09
CA GLN A 543 5.30 -40.37 0.21
C GLN A 543 6.19 -39.33 0.90
N VAL A 544 6.12 -39.21 2.23
CA VAL A 544 6.89 -38.24 3.02
C VAL A 544 8.39 -38.29 2.73
N GLY A 545 8.95 -39.50 2.63
CA GLY A 545 10.40 -39.67 2.40
C GLY A 545 10.88 -39.08 1.06
N ALA A 546 10.03 -39.06 0.02
CA ALA A 546 10.35 -38.44 -1.25
C ALA A 546 10.30 -36.90 -1.15
N ALA A 547 9.30 -36.36 -0.46
CA ALA A 547 9.15 -34.92 -0.27
C ALA A 547 10.31 -34.32 0.55
N ILE A 548 10.75 -35.01 1.63
CA ILE A 548 11.88 -34.57 2.47
C ILE A 548 13.19 -34.51 1.67
N LYS A 549 13.41 -35.47 0.75
CA LYS A 549 14.61 -35.46 -0.13
C LYS A 549 14.70 -34.24 -1.03
N GLY A 550 13.57 -33.60 -1.34
CA GLY A 550 13.52 -32.39 -2.15
C GLY A 550 13.98 -31.12 -1.43
N MET A 551 14.28 -31.21 -0.14
CA MET A 551 14.57 -30.06 0.70
C MET A 551 16.06 -29.90 1.00
N ALA A 552 16.53 -28.65 1.05
CA ALA A 552 17.89 -28.29 1.42
C ALA A 552 18.02 -27.91 2.91
N LYS A 553 16.93 -27.43 3.54
CA LYS A 553 16.87 -27.05 4.96
C LYS A 553 15.60 -27.56 5.62
N SER A 554 15.69 -27.83 6.93
CA SER A 554 14.57 -28.23 7.80
C SER A 554 13.31 -27.38 7.63
N THR A 555 13.47 -26.09 7.35
CA THR A 555 12.42 -25.09 7.26
C THR A 555 11.89 -24.84 5.84
N ASP A 556 12.35 -25.56 4.80
CA ASP A 556 12.02 -25.23 3.41
C ASP A 556 10.51 -25.26 3.10
N PHE A 557 9.77 -26.16 3.77
CA PHE A 557 8.31 -26.23 3.66
C PHE A 557 7.61 -25.03 4.33
N MET A 558 8.16 -24.50 5.42
CA MET A 558 7.66 -23.30 6.11
C MET A 558 7.89 -22.04 5.28
N ASN A 559 8.97 -22.03 4.49
CA ASN A 559 9.45 -20.85 3.74
C ASN A 559 9.04 -20.84 2.26
N GLY A 560 8.08 -21.69 1.87
CA GLY A 560 7.54 -21.74 0.51
C GLY A 560 8.55 -22.18 -0.55
N LYS A 561 9.52 -23.04 -0.20
CA LYS A 561 10.55 -23.55 -1.12
C LYS A 561 10.19 -24.87 -1.79
N LEU A 562 9.07 -25.48 -1.38
CA LEU A 562 8.56 -26.72 -1.93
C LEU A 562 7.32 -26.51 -2.80
N SER A 563 6.99 -27.51 -3.60
CA SER A 563 5.66 -27.61 -4.21
C SER A 563 4.59 -27.62 -3.10
N PRO A 564 3.36 -27.15 -3.36
CA PRO A 564 2.30 -27.20 -2.37
C PRO A 564 2.03 -28.63 -1.84
N GLU A 565 2.16 -29.65 -2.69
CA GLU A 565 2.01 -31.06 -2.32
C GLU A 565 3.08 -31.53 -1.35
N ASP A 566 4.36 -31.30 -1.72
CA ASP A 566 5.50 -31.72 -0.91
C ASP A 566 5.51 -30.96 0.41
N SER A 567 5.20 -29.66 0.38
CA SER A 567 5.09 -28.83 1.57
C SER A 567 4.06 -29.38 2.53
N ALA A 568 2.87 -29.74 2.05
CA ALA A 568 1.81 -30.27 2.89
C ALA A 568 2.11 -31.69 3.41
N LEU A 569 2.81 -32.54 2.64
CA LEU A 569 3.28 -33.85 3.11
C LEU A 569 4.35 -33.72 4.21
N VAL A 570 5.31 -32.81 4.02
CA VAL A 570 6.35 -32.52 5.01
C VAL A 570 5.74 -31.95 6.28
N ALA A 571 4.84 -30.97 6.15
CA ALA A 571 4.11 -30.39 7.26
C ALA A 571 3.29 -31.44 8.04
N TYR A 572 2.60 -32.34 7.34
CA TYR A 572 1.92 -33.49 7.94
C TYR A 572 2.88 -34.34 8.78
N SER A 573 4.03 -34.74 8.24
CA SER A 573 5.01 -35.56 8.97
C SER A 573 5.56 -34.83 10.20
N TYR A 574 5.88 -33.55 10.06
CA TYR A 574 6.39 -32.74 11.15
C TYR A 574 5.36 -32.57 12.28
N VAL A 575 4.13 -32.18 11.94
CA VAL A 575 3.06 -32.04 12.92
C VAL A 575 2.70 -33.39 13.55
N LYS A 576 2.69 -34.48 12.78
CA LYS A 576 2.49 -35.84 13.31
C LYS A 576 3.56 -36.20 14.35
N SER A 577 4.82 -35.79 14.14
CA SER A 577 5.89 -35.92 15.14
C SER A 577 5.58 -35.11 16.40
N MET A 578 5.12 -33.86 16.28
CA MET A 578 4.70 -33.05 17.43
C MET A 578 3.53 -33.69 18.21
N MET A 579 2.59 -34.32 17.49
CA MET A 579 1.43 -35.00 18.04
C MET A 579 1.76 -36.34 18.73
N SER A 580 2.96 -36.90 18.52
CA SER A 580 3.39 -38.16 19.15
C SER A 580 3.34 -38.08 20.69
N ASN A 581 3.63 -36.91 21.25
CA ASN A 581 3.39 -36.62 22.66
C ASN A 581 2.04 -35.91 22.82
N LYS A 582 0.99 -36.72 23.04
CA LYS A 582 -0.40 -36.25 23.20
C LYS A 582 -0.54 -35.16 24.25
N GLN A 583 0.12 -35.29 25.41
CA GLN A 583 0.01 -34.31 26.50
C GLN A 583 0.57 -32.95 26.09
N LYS A 584 1.75 -32.93 25.44
CA LYS A 584 2.32 -31.69 24.92
C LYS A 584 1.44 -31.08 23.84
N PHE A 585 0.96 -31.87 22.88
CA PHE A 585 0.12 -31.33 21.83
C PHE A 585 -1.21 -30.76 22.36
N ASP A 586 -1.82 -31.42 23.35
CA ASP A 586 -3.01 -30.90 24.04
C ASP A 586 -2.71 -29.55 24.75
N GLN A 587 -1.52 -29.41 25.35
CA GLN A 587 -1.07 -28.16 25.97
C GLN A 587 -0.81 -27.06 24.92
N LEU A 588 -0.23 -27.41 23.77
CA LEU A 588 -0.04 -26.48 22.66
C LEU A 588 -1.37 -25.90 22.20
N LEU A 589 -2.36 -26.75 21.91
CA LEU A 589 -3.71 -26.30 21.53
C LEU A 589 -4.37 -25.45 22.61
N ALA A 590 -4.11 -25.74 23.89
CA ALA A 590 -4.63 -24.93 24.99
C ALA A 590 -3.99 -23.54 25.07
N GLN A 591 -2.70 -23.39 24.71
CA GLN A 591 -2.05 -22.07 24.60
C GLN A 591 -2.59 -21.27 23.42
N LEU A 592 -2.76 -21.92 22.26
CA LEU A 592 -3.33 -21.27 21.07
C LEU A 592 -4.74 -20.75 21.34
N ARG A 593 -5.60 -21.55 21.99
CA ARG A 593 -6.95 -21.11 22.41
C ARG A 593 -6.98 -19.92 23.36
N LYS A 594 -5.88 -19.66 24.08
CA LYS A 594 -5.72 -18.49 24.94
C LYS A 594 -5.18 -17.28 24.19
N GLY A 595 -4.95 -17.38 22.88
CA GLY A 595 -4.43 -16.33 22.03
C GLY A 595 -2.90 -16.24 21.97
N SER A 596 -2.17 -17.26 22.47
CA SER A 596 -0.71 -17.30 22.26
C SER A 596 -0.40 -17.52 20.79
N ASN A 597 0.60 -16.82 20.24
CA ASN A 597 1.11 -17.14 18.91
C ASN A 597 1.81 -18.51 18.92
N LEU A 598 1.98 -19.11 17.74
CA LEU A 598 2.52 -20.46 17.61
C LEU A 598 3.95 -20.59 18.15
N GLU A 599 4.79 -19.57 17.94
CA GLU A 599 6.19 -19.60 18.34
C GLU A 599 6.32 -19.66 19.87
N ASP A 600 5.69 -18.73 20.58
CA ASP A 600 5.69 -18.66 22.04
C ASP A 600 5.07 -19.92 22.66
N ALA A 601 4.00 -20.42 22.05
CA ALA A 601 3.33 -21.64 22.51
C ALA A 601 4.25 -22.87 22.35
N CYS A 602 4.98 -22.98 21.24
CA CYS A 602 5.98 -24.02 21.02
C CYS A 602 7.16 -23.92 21.98
N VAL A 603 7.70 -22.71 22.20
CA VAL A 603 8.77 -22.49 23.19
C VAL A 603 8.33 -22.92 24.57
N THR A 604 7.12 -22.56 24.98
CA THR A 604 6.56 -22.90 26.30
C THR A 604 6.37 -24.40 26.49
N VAL A 605 5.87 -25.12 25.47
CA VAL A 605 5.42 -26.51 25.61
C VAL A 605 6.50 -27.53 25.20
N TYR A 606 7.23 -27.22 24.14
CA TYR A 606 8.23 -28.09 23.54
C TYR A 606 9.66 -27.66 23.86
N GLY A 607 9.88 -26.42 24.31
CA GLY A 607 11.21 -25.92 24.69
C GLY A 607 12.02 -25.34 23.53
N GLY A 608 11.39 -25.04 22.39
CA GLY A 608 12.03 -24.43 21.23
C GLY A 608 11.03 -23.87 20.23
N THR A 609 11.49 -23.02 19.32
CA THR A 609 10.66 -22.47 18.23
C THR A 609 10.29 -23.56 17.22
N PRO A 610 9.25 -23.36 16.38
CA PRO A 610 8.91 -24.31 15.31
C PRO A 610 10.09 -24.67 14.41
N GLU A 611 10.99 -23.74 14.13
CA GLU A 611 12.18 -23.94 13.30
C GLU A 611 13.21 -24.83 14.02
N GLN A 612 13.49 -24.53 15.29
CA GLN A 612 14.42 -25.32 16.11
C GLN A 612 13.93 -26.76 16.28
N LEU A 613 12.63 -26.93 16.48
CA LEU A 613 11.99 -28.24 16.57
C LEU A 613 12.01 -28.99 15.24
N SER A 614 11.92 -28.26 14.11
CA SER A 614 12.05 -28.83 12.77
C SER A 614 13.44 -29.41 12.53
N ASP A 615 14.51 -28.76 13.00
CA ASP A 615 15.88 -29.28 12.89
C ASP A 615 16.04 -30.64 13.58
N ILE A 616 15.44 -30.81 14.75
CA ILE A 616 15.48 -32.06 15.52
C ILE A 616 14.67 -33.14 14.80
N TRP A 617 13.45 -32.82 14.36
CA TRP A 617 12.60 -33.74 13.61
C TRP A 617 13.28 -34.21 12.33
N TRP A 618 13.89 -33.31 11.58
CA TRP A 618 14.55 -33.62 10.32
C TRP A 618 15.62 -34.68 10.44
N GLN A 619 16.45 -34.62 11.48
CA GLN A 619 17.52 -35.59 11.70
C GLN A 619 17.01 -37.02 11.87
N THR A 620 15.76 -37.17 12.32
CA THR A 620 15.08 -38.46 12.44
C THR A 620 14.32 -38.83 11.18
N ALA A 621 13.68 -37.87 10.51
CA ALA A 621 12.84 -38.10 9.34
C ALA A 621 13.61 -38.25 8.02
N SER A 622 14.86 -37.79 7.97
CA SER A 622 15.76 -37.91 6.81
C SER A 622 16.62 -39.17 6.79
N ARG A 623 16.55 -40.00 7.84
CA ARG A 623 17.18 -41.32 7.92
C ARG A 623 16.20 -42.39 7.50
#